data_AF-A0A6J1QDB6-F1
#
_entry.id   AF-A0A6J1QDB6-F1
#
_cell.length_a   1.000
_cell.length_b   1.000
_cell.length_c   1.000
_cell.angle_alpha   90.00
_cell.angle_beta   90.00
_cell.angle_gamma   90.00
#
_symmetry.space_group_name_H-M   'P 1'
#
loop_
_entity.id
_entity.type
_entity.pdbx_description
1 polymer ?
#
loop_
_entity_poly.entity_id
_entity_poly.type
_entity_poly.pdbx_seq_one_letter_code
_entity_poly.pdbx_strand_id
1 'polypeptide(L)'
;MMKNVKKTDKFISIRLARFLMKVIGFWPAKSKTEERLLNGILTYTICMVVMALWIEATELYLGKGDFYAITYTSCSSMPVIIILMKIFFFLRHRKEMLNMLRYTEDNFWYAQYDEYGSKVMEKINKKGIILMCTFTFFVQGTVFTYLLSPIIGILNLNLHRQFSRE
;
A
#
# COMPACT_ATOMS: atom_id res chain seq x y z
N MET A 1 6.77 22.88 -38.41
CA MET A 1 5.60 22.12 -37.89
C MET A 1 6.03 20.68 -37.67
N MET A 2 5.53 20.00 -36.63
CA MET A 2 5.86 18.62 -36.17
C MET A 2 7.13 18.55 -35.30
N LYS A 3 7.19 17.89 -34.13
CA LYS A 3 6.33 16.87 -33.51
C LYS A 3 5.98 17.27 -32.07
N ASN A 4 4.69 17.30 -31.78
CA ASN A 4 4.14 17.24 -30.43
C ASN A 4 4.37 15.81 -29.90
N VAL A 5 5.58 15.51 -29.39
CA VAL A 5 5.84 14.22 -28.76
C VAL A 5 5.25 14.27 -27.37
N LYS A 6 4.05 13.71 -27.24
CA LYS A 6 3.40 13.33 -25.99
C LYS A 6 4.33 12.36 -25.23
N LYS A 7 5.33 12.89 -24.50
CA LYS A 7 6.45 12.11 -23.94
C LYS A 7 6.23 11.75 -22.47
N THR A 8 5.01 11.34 -22.13
CA THR A 8 4.58 11.27 -20.71
C THR A 8 4.14 9.87 -20.27
N ASP A 9 4.08 8.87 -21.17
CA ASP A 9 3.37 7.61 -20.92
C ASP A 9 4.18 6.32 -21.13
N LYS A 10 5.51 6.37 -21.31
CA LYS A 10 6.24 5.16 -21.74
C LYS A 10 6.42 4.10 -20.63
N PHE A 11 6.41 4.47 -19.36
CA PHE A 11 6.71 3.55 -18.25
C PHE A 11 5.53 3.37 -17.29
N ILE A 12 4.81 2.25 -17.48
CA ILE A 12 3.61 1.89 -16.70
C ILE A 12 3.93 1.73 -15.20
N SER A 13 5.09 1.18 -14.83
CA SER A 13 5.52 1.01 -13.43
C SER A 13 5.54 2.34 -12.67
N ILE A 14 6.10 3.37 -13.30
CA ILE A 14 6.20 4.72 -12.71
C ILE A 14 4.81 5.35 -12.57
N ARG A 15 3.95 5.18 -13.58
CA ARG A 15 2.58 5.67 -13.54
C ARG A 15 1.79 5.00 -12.41
N LEU A 16 1.96 3.69 -12.23
CA LEU A 16 1.32 2.93 -11.17
C LEU A 16 1.85 3.34 -9.79
N ALA A 17 3.17 3.44 -9.62
CA ALA A 17 3.77 3.92 -8.38
C ALA A 17 3.28 5.33 -8.00
N ARG A 18 3.24 6.25 -8.96
CA ARG A 18 2.69 7.60 -8.77
C ARG A 18 1.23 7.56 -8.31
N PHE A 19 0.41 6.73 -8.95
CA PHE A 19 -0.98 6.56 -8.57
C PHE A 19 -1.12 6.04 -7.12
N LEU A 20 -0.39 4.98 -6.78
CA LEU A 20 -0.38 4.41 -5.42
C LEU A 20 0.08 5.42 -4.37
N MET A 21 1.15 6.17 -4.64
CA MET A 21 1.64 7.21 -3.72
C MET A 21 0.62 8.35 -3.53
N LYS A 22 -0.11 8.73 -4.59
CA LYS A 22 -1.20 9.72 -4.50
C LYS A 22 -2.36 9.24 -3.65
N VAL A 23 -2.76 7.96 -3.78
CA VAL A 23 -3.85 7.36 -2.99
C VAL A 23 -3.53 7.38 -1.48
N ILE A 24 -2.26 7.25 -1.11
CA ILE A 24 -1.80 7.26 0.30
C ILE A 24 -1.54 8.70 0.80
N GLY A 25 -1.46 9.69 -0.09
CA GLY A 25 -1.15 11.08 0.27
C GLY A 25 0.35 11.40 0.38
N PHE A 26 1.24 10.52 -0.09
CA PHE A 26 2.71 10.67 -0.04
C PHE A 26 3.30 11.43 -1.23
N TRP A 27 2.47 12.18 -1.98
CA TRP A 27 2.89 12.85 -3.21
C TRP A 27 3.23 14.33 -2.99
N PRO A 28 4.23 14.92 -3.70
CA PRO A 28 4.50 16.35 -3.63
C PRO A 28 3.34 17.16 -4.22
N ALA A 29 2.78 18.05 -3.42
CA ALA A 29 1.71 18.95 -3.85
C ALA A 29 2.25 19.97 -4.86
N LYS A 30 1.55 20.17 -5.98
CA LYS A 30 1.89 21.20 -6.96
C LYS A 30 1.12 22.51 -6.72
N SER A 31 0.04 22.48 -5.93
CA SER A 31 -0.81 23.63 -5.62
C SER A 31 -1.32 23.63 -4.18
N LYS A 32 -1.68 24.81 -3.64
CA LYS A 32 -2.23 24.98 -2.28
C LYS A 32 -3.49 24.14 -2.02
N THR A 33 -4.33 23.96 -3.04
CA THR A 33 -5.54 23.12 -2.93
C THR A 33 -5.20 21.63 -2.91
N GLU A 34 -4.24 21.21 -3.74
CA GLU A 34 -3.75 19.82 -3.78
C GLU A 34 -3.04 19.46 -2.47
N GLU A 35 -2.33 20.41 -1.86
CA GLU A 35 -1.68 20.22 -0.56
C GLU A 35 -2.70 19.94 0.55
N ARG A 36 -3.81 20.68 0.59
CA ARG A 36 -4.90 20.43 1.56
C ARG A 36 -5.54 19.06 1.37
N LEU A 37 -5.80 18.67 0.11
CA LEU A 37 -6.35 17.36 -0.20
C LEU A 37 -5.40 16.22 0.21
N LEU A 38 -4.12 16.31 -0.17
CA LEU A 38 -3.12 15.30 0.18
C LEU A 38 -2.92 15.20 1.70
N ASN A 39 -2.94 16.33 2.41
CA ASN A 39 -2.86 16.33 3.87
C ASN A 39 -4.11 15.72 4.53
N GLY A 40 -5.29 15.94 3.94
CA GLY A 40 -6.53 15.28 4.37
C GLY A 40 -6.49 13.76 4.18
N ILE A 41 -6.05 13.29 3.01
CA ILE A 41 -5.88 11.86 2.71
C ILE A 41 -4.85 11.23 3.67
N LEU A 42 -3.72 11.90 3.89
CA LEU A 42 -2.69 11.42 4.80
C LEU A 42 -3.18 11.33 6.25
N THR A 43 -3.96 12.32 6.69
CA THR A 43 -4.60 12.31 8.02
C THR A 43 -5.58 11.13 8.12
N TYR A 44 -6.39 10.90 7.09
CA TYR A 44 -7.29 9.75 7.02
C TYR A 44 -6.52 8.42 7.11
N THR A 45 -5.40 8.28 6.39
CA THR A 45 -4.55 7.09 6.48
C THR A 45 -3.99 6.88 7.89
N ILE A 46 -3.56 7.94 8.58
CA ILE A 46 -3.08 7.86 9.97
C ILE A 46 -4.21 7.38 10.89
N CYS A 47 -5.42 7.94 10.77
CA CYS A 47 -6.58 7.51 11.55
C CYS A 47 -6.90 6.03 11.35
N MET A 48 -6.86 5.54 10.10
CA MET A 48 -7.08 4.12 9.78
C MET A 48 -6.03 3.21 10.44
N VAL A 49 -4.76 3.62 10.44
CA VAL A 49 -3.68 2.84 11.06
C VAL A 49 -3.82 2.82 12.59
N VAL A 50 -4.23 3.94 13.21
CA VAL A 50 -4.50 3.99 14.65
C VAL A 50 -5.68 3.08 15.02
N MET A 51 -6.76 3.07 14.23
CA MET A 51 -7.87 2.15 14.43
C MET A 51 -7.44 0.69 14.26
N ALA A 52 -6.61 0.37 13.26
CA ALA A 52 -6.09 -0.98 13.07
C ALA A 52 -5.28 -1.46 14.28
N LEU A 53 -4.39 -0.62 14.82
CA LEU A 53 -3.64 -0.93 16.04
C LEU A 53 -4.53 -1.14 17.25
N TRP A 54 -5.60 -0.34 17.38
CA TRP A 54 -6.57 -0.51 18.46
C TRP A 54 -7.28 -1.87 18.38
N ILE A 55 -7.69 -2.28 17.17
CA ILE A 55 -8.32 -3.59 16.93
C ILE A 55 -7.35 -4.72 17.30
N GLU A 56 -6.10 -4.67 16.80
CA GLU A 56 -5.09 -5.69 17.10
C GLU A 56 -4.74 -5.76 18.59
N ALA A 57 -4.67 -4.63 19.27
CA ALA A 57 -4.46 -4.58 20.72
C ALA A 57 -5.63 -5.22 21.49
N THR A 58 -6.86 -5.03 21.01
CA THR A 58 -8.06 -5.63 21.61
C THR A 58 -8.07 -7.14 21.41
N GLU A 59 -7.75 -7.63 20.20
CA GLU A 59 -7.61 -9.06 19.89
C GLU A 59 -6.53 -9.73 20.74
N LEU A 60 -5.36 -9.09 20.90
CA LEU A 60 -4.30 -9.58 21.78
C LEU A 60 -4.73 -9.60 23.25
N TYR A 61 -5.53 -8.64 23.69
CA TYR A 61 -6.03 -8.58 25.05
C TYR A 61 -7.04 -9.71 25.33
N LEU A 62 -7.96 -9.96 24.40
CA LEU A 62 -8.97 -11.03 24.51
C LEU A 62 -8.36 -12.42 24.36
N GLY A 63 -7.31 -12.58 23.54
CA GLY A 63 -6.58 -13.84 23.36
C GLY A 63 -5.66 -14.23 24.52
N LYS A 64 -5.64 -13.47 25.63
CA LYS A 64 -4.85 -13.77 26.84
C LYS A 64 -5.33 -15.06 27.50
N GLY A 65 -4.83 -16.19 27.04
CA GLY A 65 -5.17 -17.52 27.55
C GLY A 65 -4.77 -18.64 26.59
N ASP A 66 -4.65 -18.35 25.30
CA ASP A 66 -4.22 -19.30 24.28
C ASP A 66 -2.97 -18.80 23.55
N PHE A 67 -1.87 -19.56 23.68
CA PHE A 67 -0.59 -19.23 23.04
C PHE A 67 -0.69 -19.24 21.50
N TYR A 68 -1.57 -20.08 20.94
CA TYR A 68 -1.79 -20.14 19.50
C TYR A 68 -2.47 -18.86 19.01
N ALA A 69 -3.52 -18.41 19.69
CA ALA A 69 -4.22 -17.16 19.37
C ALA A 69 -3.29 -15.95 19.45
N ILE A 70 -2.46 -15.86 20.49
CA ILE A 70 -1.49 -14.76 20.65
C ILE A 70 -0.45 -14.75 19.52
N THR A 71 0.08 -15.92 19.15
CA THR A 71 1.10 -16.03 18.10
C THR A 71 0.51 -15.65 16.73
N TYR A 72 -0.70 -16.10 16.44
CA TYR A 72 -1.42 -15.76 15.22
C TYR A 72 -1.67 -14.24 15.11
N THR A 73 -2.22 -13.63 16.17
CA THR A 73 -2.50 -12.19 16.20
C THR A 73 -1.20 -11.37 16.14
N SER A 74 -0.12 -11.83 16.79
CA SER A 74 1.19 -11.18 16.72
C SER A 74 1.75 -11.18 15.28
N CYS A 75 1.67 -12.31 14.58
CA CYS A 75 2.08 -12.40 13.17
C CYS A 75 1.23 -11.47 12.29
N SER A 76 -0.08 -11.43 12.51
CA SER A 76 -1.01 -10.54 11.81
C SER A 76 -0.73 -9.06 12.04
N SER A 77 -0.19 -8.67 13.21
CA SER A 77 0.13 -7.28 13.56
C SER A 77 1.44 -6.74 12.97
N MET A 78 2.35 -7.62 12.54
CA MET A 78 3.65 -7.22 11.99
C MET A 78 3.54 -6.23 10.81
N PRO A 79 2.66 -6.42 9.81
CA PRO A 79 2.49 -5.47 8.72
C PRO A 79 2.03 -4.07 9.19
N VAL A 80 1.16 -4.00 10.19
CA VAL A 80 0.65 -2.72 10.73
C VAL A 80 1.78 -1.94 11.39
N ILE A 81 2.63 -2.61 12.16
CA ILE A 81 3.83 -2.01 12.77
C ILE A 81 4.77 -1.46 11.68
N ILE A 82 5.02 -2.23 10.60
CA ILE A 82 5.87 -1.78 9.49
C ILE A 82 5.28 -0.55 8.80
N ILE A 83 3.96 -0.51 8.59
CA ILE A 83 3.28 0.64 8.00
C ILE A 83 3.40 1.86 8.91
N LEU A 84 3.21 1.69 10.23
CA LEU A 84 3.37 2.78 11.20
C LEU A 84 4.80 3.34 11.17
N MET A 85 5.82 2.49 11.15
CA MET A 85 7.21 2.93 11.04
C MET A 85 7.46 3.73 9.75
N LYS A 86 6.93 3.28 8.61
CA LYS A 86 7.04 4.01 7.33
C LYS A 86 6.35 5.37 7.38
N ILE A 87 5.15 5.44 7.94
CA ILE A 87 4.41 6.71 8.10
C ILE A 87 5.17 7.63 9.04
N PHE A 88 5.67 7.13 10.16
CA PHE A 88 6.44 7.92 11.12
C PHE A 88 7.72 8.50 10.50
N PHE A 89 8.48 7.67 9.79
CA PHE A 89 9.67 8.11 9.05
C PHE A 89 9.32 9.16 7.99
N PHE A 90 8.24 8.93 7.23
CA PHE A 90 7.76 9.87 6.24
C PHE A 90 7.33 11.20 6.86
N LEU A 91 6.61 11.20 7.99
CA LEU A 91 6.19 12.41 8.70
C LEU A 91 7.39 13.20 9.21
N ARG A 92 8.38 12.51 9.80
CA ARG A 92 9.60 13.13 10.33
C ARG A 92 10.43 13.80 9.24
N HIS A 93 10.59 13.13 8.10
CA HIS A 93 11.40 13.60 6.97
C HIS A 93 10.55 14.13 5.81
N ARG A 94 9.31 14.56 6.07
CA ARG A 94 8.32 14.86 5.02
C ARG A 94 8.84 15.83 3.96
N LYS A 95 9.48 16.91 4.39
CA LYS A 95 10.02 17.93 3.47
C LYS A 95 11.13 17.36 2.59
N GLU A 96 12.07 16.62 3.18
CA GLU A 96 13.19 16.01 2.47
C GLU A 96 12.72 14.92 1.50
N MET A 97 11.85 14.03 1.95
CA MET A 97 11.28 12.94 1.14
C MET A 97 10.48 13.48 -0.04
N LEU A 98 9.64 14.50 0.17
CA LEU A 98 8.89 15.14 -0.91
C LEU A 98 9.81 15.89 -1.88
N ASN A 99 10.89 16.51 -1.40
CA ASN A 99 11.88 17.16 -2.25
C ASN A 99 12.64 16.15 -3.11
N MET A 100 13.08 15.02 -2.53
CA MET A 100 13.68 13.92 -3.28
C MET A 100 12.74 13.37 -4.34
N LEU A 101 11.47 13.16 -3.99
CA LEU A 101 10.45 12.66 -4.93
C LEU A 101 10.23 13.62 -6.11
N ARG A 102 10.23 14.94 -5.85
CA ARG A 102 10.16 15.97 -6.89
C ARG A 102 11.40 15.95 -7.79
N TYR A 103 12.59 15.85 -7.19
CA TYR A 103 13.83 15.74 -7.95
C TYR A 103 13.85 14.50 -8.86
N THR A 104 13.36 13.36 -8.37
CA THR A 104 13.20 12.14 -9.19
C THR A 104 12.19 12.32 -10.31
N GLU A 105 11.05 12.97 -10.04
CA GLU A 105 10.06 13.27 -11.06
C GLU A 105 10.66 14.10 -12.21
N ASP A 106 11.34 15.19 -11.87
CA ASP A 106 11.85 16.15 -12.86
C ASP A 106 13.07 15.61 -13.63
N ASN A 107 14.00 14.91 -12.98
CA ASN A 107 15.26 14.47 -13.61
C ASN A 107 15.27 13.04 -14.14
N PHE A 108 14.40 12.16 -13.64
CA PHE A 108 14.39 10.75 -14.06
C PHE A 108 13.12 10.42 -14.85
N TRP A 109 11.95 10.82 -14.38
CA TRP A 109 10.71 10.40 -15.05
C TRP A 109 10.39 11.19 -16.31
N TYR A 110 10.87 12.43 -16.43
CA TYR A 110 10.63 13.30 -17.59
C TYR A 110 11.86 13.59 -18.46
N ALA A 111 13.02 13.01 -18.14
CA ALA A 111 14.24 13.25 -18.90
C ALA A 111 14.24 12.60 -20.29
N GLN A 112 14.91 13.25 -21.25
CA GLN A 112 15.29 12.59 -22.50
C GLN A 112 16.42 11.61 -22.24
N TYR A 113 16.10 10.32 -22.17
CA TYR A 113 17.12 9.28 -22.23
C TYR A 113 17.64 9.10 -23.65
N ASP A 114 18.94 8.81 -23.74
CA ASP A 114 19.57 8.26 -24.94
C ASP A 114 19.06 6.82 -25.20
N GLU A 115 19.47 6.23 -26.32
CA GLU A 115 19.01 4.89 -26.70
C GLU A 115 19.39 3.82 -25.65
N TYR A 116 20.56 3.96 -25.02
CA TYR A 116 21.02 3.06 -23.97
C TYR A 116 20.18 3.20 -22.68
N GLY A 117 19.99 4.42 -22.19
CA GLY A 117 19.19 4.73 -21.02
C GLY A 117 17.73 4.30 -21.18
N SER A 118 17.15 4.46 -22.38
CA SER A 118 15.81 3.95 -22.66
C SER A 118 15.72 2.43 -22.53
N LYS A 119 16.73 1.67 -23.01
CA LYS A 119 16.76 0.20 -22.89
C LYS A 119 16.90 -0.26 -21.44
N VAL A 120 17.73 0.43 -20.65
CA VAL A 120 17.88 0.15 -19.21
C VAL A 120 16.56 0.42 -18.48
N MET A 121 15.93 1.56 -18.74
CA MET A 121 14.69 1.95 -18.06
C MET A 121 13.52 1.01 -18.40
N GLU A 122 13.48 0.49 -19.63
CA GLU A 122 12.48 -0.52 -20.03
C GLU A 122 12.65 -1.85 -19.27
N LYS A 123 13.90 -2.32 -19.10
CA LYS A 123 14.19 -3.50 -18.28
C LYS A 123 13.75 -3.31 -16.82
N ILE A 124 14.03 -2.14 -16.24
CA ILE A 124 13.62 -1.77 -14.88
C ILE A 124 12.10 -1.69 -14.79
N ASN A 125 11.43 -1.07 -15.77
CA ASN A 125 9.98 -0.96 -15.82
C ASN A 125 9.31 -2.33 -15.85
N LYS A 126 9.80 -3.27 -16.67
CA LYS A 126 9.26 -4.64 -16.73
C LYS A 126 9.39 -5.36 -15.39
N LYS A 127 10.57 -5.30 -14.76
CA LYS A 127 10.78 -5.89 -13.42
C LYS A 127 9.91 -5.23 -12.35
N GLY A 128 9.78 -3.91 -12.40
CA GLY A 128 8.96 -3.14 -11.46
C GLY A 128 7.47 -3.49 -11.55
N ILE A 129 6.93 -3.64 -12.77
CA ILE A 129 5.55 -4.10 -12.97
C ILE A 129 5.34 -5.48 -12.37
N ILE A 130 6.23 -6.43 -12.67
CA ILE A 130 6.14 -7.80 -12.12
C ILE A 130 6.13 -7.76 -10.59
N LEU A 131 7.06 -7.02 -9.99
CA LEU A 131 7.16 -6.91 -8.53
C LEU A 131 5.91 -6.27 -7.90
N MET A 132 5.40 -5.17 -8.48
CA MET A 132 4.18 -4.51 -8.00
C MET A 132 2.95 -5.41 -8.15
N CYS A 133 2.81 -6.11 -9.27
CA CYS A 133 1.72 -7.05 -9.51
C CYS A 133 1.74 -8.21 -8.51
N THR A 134 2.90 -8.85 -8.32
CA THR A 134 3.06 -9.93 -7.34
C THR A 134 2.73 -9.47 -5.93
N PHE A 135 3.27 -8.32 -5.50
CA PHE A 135 2.98 -7.79 -4.17
C PHE A 135 1.49 -7.48 -3.98
N THR A 136 0.86 -6.86 -4.97
CA THR A 136 -0.58 -6.55 -4.93
C THR A 136 -1.41 -7.83 -4.87
N PHE A 137 -1.05 -8.86 -5.63
CA PHE A 137 -1.74 -10.15 -5.61
C PHE A 137 -1.67 -10.81 -4.24
N PHE A 138 -0.50 -10.82 -3.60
CA PHE A 138 -0.35 -11.35 -2.24
C PHE A 138 -1.19 -10.57 -1.22
N VAL A 139 -1.13 -9.23 -1.25
CA VAL A 139 -1.93 -8.38 -0.36
C VAL A 139 -3.43 -8.63 -0.53
N GLN A 140 -3.91 -8.66 -1.78
CA GLN A 140 -5.32 -8.94 -2.07
C GLN A 140 -5.71 -10.35 -1.63
N GLY A 141 -4.86 -11.35 -1.89
CA GLY A 141 -5.07 -12.73 -1.45
C GLY A 141 -5.23 -12.82 0.07
N THR A 142 -4.36 -12.15 0.83
CA THR A 142 -4.47 -12.05 2.29
C THR A 142 -5.79 -11.42 2.72
N VAL A 143 -6.21 -10.30 2.11
CA VAL A 143 -7.50 -9.66 2.40
C VAL A 143 -8.67 -10.59 2.14
N PHE A 144 -8.67 -11.30 1.00
CA PHE A 144 -9.71 -12.29 0.68
C PHE A 144 -9.74 -13.43 1.70
N THR A 145 -8.59 -13.93 2.13
CA THR A 145 -8.52 -14.97 3.16
C THR A 145 -9.14 -14.51 4.47
N TYR A 146 -8.80 -13.31 4.95
CA TYR A 146 -9.39 -12.75 6.16
C TYR A 146 -10.91 -12.54 6.04
N LEU A 147 -11.41 -12.14 4.86
CA LEU A 147 -12.85 -12.00 4.61
C LEU A 147 -13.59 -13.34 4.56
N LEU A 148 -12.93 -14.42 4.08
CA LEU A 148 -13.53 -15.75 3.98
C LEU A 148 -13.57 -16.50 5.31
N SER A 149 -12.62 -16.26 6.23
CA SER A 149 -12.58 -16.88 7.56
C SER A 149 -13.92 -16.86 8.31
N PRO A 150 -14.62 -15.73 8.48
CA PRO A 150 -15.92 -15.71 9.16
C PRO A 150 -17.00 -16.47 8.39
N ILE A 151 -16.99 -16.43 7.05
CA ILE A 151 -18.00 -17.12 6.21
C ILE A 151 -17.89 -18.63 6.39
N ILE A 152 -16.67 -19.17 6.37
CA ILE A 152 -16.41 -20.60 6.58
C ILE A 152 -16.83 -21.01 8.00
N GLY A 153 -16.52 -20.18 9.01
CA GLY A 153 -16.95 -20.42 10.39
C GLY A 153 -18.48 -20.51 10.52
N ILE A 154 -19.22 -19.61 9.87
CA ILE A 154 -20.69 -19.61 9.86
C ILE A 154 -21.23 -20.85 9.14
N LEU A 155 -20.66 -21.23 7.98
CA LEU A 155 -21.09 -22.40 7.23
C LEU A 155 -20.90 -23.69 8.03
N ASN A 156 -19.76 -23.83 8.72
CA ASN A 156 -19.45 -24.98 9.56
C ASN A 156 -20.44 -25.09 10.74
N LEU A 157 -20.72 -23.98 11.43
CA LEU A 157 -21.71 -23.94 12.50
C LEU A 157 -23.12 -24.31 12.02
N ASN A 158 -23.52 -23.88 10.82
CA ASN A 158 -24.82 -24.23 10.24
C ASN A 158 -24.92 -25.73 9.91
N LEU A 159 -23.85 -26.33 9.36
CA LEU A 159 -23.81 -27.77 9.10
C LEU A 159 -23.87 -28.58 10.39
N HIS A 160 -23.13 -28.18 11.43
CA HIS A 160 -23.20 -28.84 12.73
C HIS A 160 -24.60 -28.75 13.37
N ARG A 161 -25.29 -27.60 13.21
CA ARG A 161 -26.68 -27.42 13.67
C ARG A 161 -27.72 -28.24 12.90
N GLN A 162 -27.44 -28.61 11.65
CA GLN A 162 -28.31 -29.49 10.86
C GLN A 162 -28.14 -30.94 11.33
N PHE A 163 -26.90 -31.41 11.48
CA PHE A 163 -26.61 -32.77 11.98
C PHE A 163 -27.03 -33.02 13.42
N SER A 164 -27.04 -32.01 14.29
CA SER A 164 -27.49 -32.16 15.68
C SER A 164 -29.01 -32.11 15.86
N ARG A 165 -29.78 -31.89 14.78
CA ARG A 165 -31.25 -31.83 14.78
C ARG A 165 -31.92 -33.06 14.14
N GLU A 166 -31.15 -33.95 13.53
CA GLU A 166 -31.57 -35.30 13.10
C GLU A 166 -31.20 -36.34 14.18
#